data_AF-A0A4Y3KME9-F1
#
_entry.id   AF-A0A4Y3KME9-F1
#
_cell.length_a   1.000
_cell.length_b   1.000
_cell.length_c   1.000
_cell.angle_alpha   90.00
_cell.angle_beta   90.00
_cell.angle_gamma   90.00
#
_symmetry.space_group_name_H-M   'P 1'
#
loop_
_entity.id
_entity.type
_entity.pdbx_description
1 polymer ?
#
loop_
_entity_poly.entity_id
_entity_poly.type
_entity_poly.pdbx_seq_one_letter_code
_entity_poly.pdbx_strand_id
1 'polypeptide(L)'
;MNDLGQLLHGARDEIAEATGPIDERELTRVRGTVRRARIQRHTFESVGAAACAGVLGLGAWSLTSSDSSTPVDPATRSATNGPTSAPSPTTDATTEPTTEPTTAADDGPAVRAAQIDDATVLARLSAPRTGERWFDEAIEASDALDALFTADELANGPDYQLTLVGDREASAIYALSFPGVQEDSVAWGARVELYEIDEDGPRAIVCPSARTTDACASDFSSSKAVEDRDTFYDTLTLPASLALGDGWALSTEATRAEANRVGGMSLPAAGSGERLEDVATFGPLTVARRDVVSNLDGLRSSSYVVRTPFGSMIPVADADVPGLDYLDITWDDGVDRSTRGADGDWANYAQAPAVGTCSTAQFSVENSHDAAQWRTAGRTADGRDVVVPAPGNPLAAAVHDWQLENSGTIDPDSGDTLTGLDAGYRFATTDDFLAAQSLYGVQGPGGEWHLQLRPEATNIVWECA
;
A
#
# COMPACT_ATOMS: atom_id res chain seq x y z
N MET A 1 33.66 20.32 -37.33
CA MET A 1 32.33 20.35 -36.71
C MET A 1 31.55 19.24 -37.38
N ASN A 2 31.46 18.07 -36.73
CA ASN A 2 30.72 16.94 -37.28
C ASN A 2 29.25 17.10 -36.91
N ASP A 3 28.42 17.08 -37.93
CA ASP A 3 26.97 17.25 -37.85
C ASP A 3 26.36 16.02 -37.18
N LEU A 4 25.46 16.23 -36.21
CA LEU A 4 24.81 15.18 -35.42
C LEU A 4 24.13 14.14 -36.32
N GLY A 5 23.68 14.56 -37.51
CA GLY A 5 23.12 13.67 -38.53
C GLY A 5 24.10 12.64 -39.08
N GLN A 6 25.40 12.96 -39.18
CA GLN A 6 26.43 12.01 -39.64
C GLN A 6 26.74 10.95 -38.58
N LEU A 7 26.74 11.33 -37.30
CA LEU A 7 26.95 10.40 -36.19
C LEU A 7 25.77 9.44 -36.02
N LEU A 8 24.54 9.93 -36.22
CA LEU A 8 23.33 9.11 -36.12
C LEU A 8 23.17 8.14 -37.30
N HIS A 9 23.57 8.55 -38.51
CA HIS A 9 23.58 7.63 -39.65
C HIS A 9 24.67 6.56 -39.53
N GLY A 10 25.87 6.92 -39.08
CA GLY A 10 26.94 5.94 -38.84
C GLY A 10 26.57 4.89 -37.81
N ALA A 11 25.95 5.29 -36.69
CA ALA A 11 25.51 4.36 -35.65
C ALA A 11 24.38 3.43 -36.13
N ARG A 12 23.48 3.92 -36.99
CA ARG A 12 22.42 3.09 -37.58
C ARG A 12 22.99 2.01 -38.51
N ASP A 13 23.97 2.35 -39.33
CA ASP A 13 24.56 1.43 -40.29
C ASP A 13 25.41 0.35 -39.60
N GLU A 14 26.15 0.70 -38.53
CA GLU A 14 26.88 -0.28 -37.71
C GLU A 14 25.95 -1.26 -36.97
N ILE A 15 24.81 -0.77 -36.46
CA ILE A 15 23.83 -1.64 -35.78
C ILE A 15 23.20 -2.60 -36.79
N ALA A 16 22.87 -2.13 -38.00
CA ALA A 16 22.27 -2.96 -39.04
C ALA A 16 23.25 -4.02 -39.57
N GLU A 17 24.55 -3.72 -39.63
CA GLU A 17 25.59 -4.66 -40.05
C GLU A 17 25.86 -5.73 -38.98
N ALA A 18 25.69 -5.40 -37.69
CA ALA A 18 25.92 -6.31 -36.56
C ALA A 18 24.81 -7.35 -36.33
N THR A 19 23.56 -7.07 -36.74
CA THR A 19 22.40 -7.90 -36.35
C THR A 19 21.88 -8.88 -37.41
N GLY A 20 22.38 -8.84 -38.64
CA GLY A 20 21.88 -9.68 -39.75
C GLY A 20 20.39 -9.42 -40.09
N PRO A 21 19.84 -10.01 -41.16
CA PRO A 21 18.43 -9.84 -41.51
C PRO A 21 17.54 -10.60 -40.53
N ILE A 22 16.91 -9.86 -39.63
CA ILE A 22 15.94 -10.38 -38.65
C ILE A 22 14.61 -10.67 -39.37
N ASP A 23 14.05 -11.88 -39.18
CA ASP A 23 12.72 -12.28 -39.65
C ASP A 23 11.65 -11.32 -39.09
N GLU A 24 10.68 -10.92 -39.91
CA GLU A 24 9.56 -10.04 -39.54
C GLU A 24 8.78 -10.53 -38.31
N ARG A 25 8.73 -11.84 -38.04
CA ARG A 25 8.18 -12.41 -36.79
C ARG A 25 9.06 -12.16 -35.57
N GLU A 26 10.37 -12.32 -35.69
CA GLU A 26 11.31 -11.97 -34.62
C GLU A 26 11.34 -10.46 -34.40
N LEU A 27 11.23 -9.67 -35.46
CA LEU A 27 11.17 -8.21 -35.43
C LEU A 27 9.88 -7.72 -34.75
N THR A 28 8.76 -8.41 -34.96
CA THR A 28 7.49 -8.13 -34.26
C THR A 28 7.58 -8.53 -32.79
N ARG A 29 8.23 -9.66 -32.47
CA ARG A 29 8.44 -10.10 -31.08
C ARG A 29 9.36 -9.14 -30.34
N VAL A 30 10.48 -8.74 -30.94
CA VAL A 30 11.42 -7.76 -30.40
C VAL A 30 10.77 -6.39 -30.28
N ARG A 31 9.97 -5.94 -31.26
CA ARG A 31 9.19 -4.69 -31.13
C ARG A 31 8.16 -4.78 -30.02
N GLY A 32 7.47 -5.90 -29.84
CA GLY A 32 6.53 -6.13 -28.74
C GLY A 32 7.22 -6.16 -27.38
N THR A 33 8.40 -6.77 -27.28
CA THR A 33 9.20 -6.80 -26.05
C THR A 33 9.85 -5.46 -25.75
N VAL A 34 10.37 -4.74 -26.76
CA VAL A 34 10.93 -3.40 -26.61
C VAL A 34 9.84 -2.37 -26.33
N ARG A 35 8.64 -2.50 -26.92
CA ARG A 35 7.49 -1.63 -26.61
C ARG A 35 6.98 -1.86 -25.19
N ARG A 36 6.87 -3.11 -24.73
CA ARG A 36 6.56 -3.44 -23.33
C ARG A 36 7.64 -2.96 -22.36
N ALA A 37 8.92 -3.17 -22.70
CA ALA A 37 10.03 -2.64 -21.92
C ALA A 37 10.09 -1.10 -21.94
N ARG A 38 9.61 -0.43 -23.00
CA ARG A 38 9.53 1.03 -23.12
C ARG A 38 8.30 1.60 -22.41
N ILE A 39 7.20 0.86 -22.31
CA ILE A 39 6.04 1.20 -21.47
C ILE A 39 6.41 1.07 -20.00
N GLN A 40 7.04 -0.05 -19.61
CA GLN A 40 7.62 -0.22 -18.27
C GLN A 40 8.69 0.85 -17.98
N ARG A 41 9.54 1.18 -18.97
CA ARG A 41 10.44 2.33 -18.85
C ARG A 41 9.71 3.66 -18.80
N HIS A 42 8.57 3.91 -19.44
CA HIS A 42 7.87 5.19 -19.28
C HIS A 42 7.20 5.33 -17.91
N THR A 43 6.79 4.21 -17.29
CA THR A 43 6.36 4.16 -15.88
C THR A 43 7.53 4.39 -14.92
N PHE A 44 8.74 3.90 -15.24
CA PHE A 44 9.96 4.09 -14.43
C PHE A 44 10.85 5.29 -14.82
N GLU A 45 10.74 5.89 -16.01
CA GLU A 45 11.59 6.99 -16.51
C GLU A 45 11.02 8.36 -16.20
N SER A 46 9.75 8.42 -15.76
CA SER A 46 9.25 9.57 -15.00
C SER A 46 9.98 9.71 -13.64
N VAL A 47 10.55 8.61 -13.12
CA VAL A 47 11.38 8.57 -11.89
C VAL A 47 12.87 8.85 -12.19
N GLY A 48 13.33 8.66 -13.42
CA GLY A 48 14.74 8.87 -13.81
C GLY A 48 15.09 10.30 -14.29
N ALA A 49 14.13 11.06 -14.82
CA ALA A 49 14.41 12.36 -15.43
C ALA A 49 14.72 13.48 -14.40
N ALA A 50 14.23 13.36 -13.16
CA ALA A 50 14.54 14.31 -12.09
C ALA A 50 15.97 14.15 -11.53
N ALA A 51 16.55 12.94 -11.58
CA ALA A 51 17.88 12.66 -11.05
C ALA A 51 19.02 13.27 -11.92
N CYS A 52 18.81 13.39 -13.24
CA CYS A 52 19.83 13.95 -14.14
C CYS A 52 19.85 15.49 -14.17
N ALA A 53 18.77 16.16 -13.76
CA ALA A 53 18.74 17.62 -13.64
C ALA A 53 19.37 18.12 -12.33
N GLY A 54 19.31 17.33 -11.25
CA GLY A 54 19.92 17.67 -9.95
C GLY A 54 21.46 17.70 -9.95
N VAL A 55 22.10 16.89 -10.79
CA VAL A 55 23.58 16.81 -10.84
C VAL A 55 24.22 17.99 -11.58
N LEU A 56 23.47 18.73 -12.40
CA LEU A 56 23.94 19.96 -13.05
C LEU A 56 23.60 21.24 -12.27
N GLY A 57 22.67 21.17 -11.31
CA GLY A 57 22.30 22.29 -10.41
C GLY A 57 23.21 22.44 -9.18
N LEU A 58 23.87 21.37 -8.73
CA LEU A 58 24.73 21.34 -7.54
C LEU A 58 26.13 21.97 -7.76
N GLY A 59 26.43 22.52 -8.94
CA GLY A 59 27.73 23.09 -9.28
C GLY A 59 27.89 24.60 -9.09
N ALA A 60 26.85 25.34 -8.69
CA ALA A 60 26.85 26.80 -8.82
C ALA A 60 26.49 27.61 -7.56
N TRP A 61 26.26 26.99 -6.39
CA TRP A 61 25.80 27.75 -5.20
C TRP A 61 26.58 27.46 -3.90
N SER A 62 27.87 27.14 -4.02
CA SER A 62 28.82 27.29 -2.92
C SER A 62 29.57 28.61 -3.08
N LEU A 63 29.01 29.74 -2.65
CA LEU A 63 29.73 31.00 -2.39
C LEU A 63 28.75 32.06 -1.85
N THR A 64 28.58 32.10 -0.53
CA THR A 64 28.83 33.29 0.33
C THR A 64 28.26 33.04 1.72
N SER A 65 29.15 32.73 2.67
CA SER A 65 28.92 32.92 4.10
C SER A 65 29.00 34.39 4.47
N SER A 66 28.17 34.86 5.40
CA SER A 66 28.45 36.04 6.22
C SER A 66 27.76 35.93 7.59
N ASP A 67 28.53 36.32 8.60
CA ASP A 67 28.40 36.15 10.05
C ASP A 67 27.34 37.01 10.76
N SER A 68 27.08 36.57 12.01
CA SER A 68 26.66 37.33 13.21
C SER A 68 25.16 37.63 13.36
N SER A 69 24.51 37.56 14.54
CA SER A 69 24.99 37.80 15.91
C SER A 69 23.99 37.32 16.99
N THR A 70 24.55 36.71 18.05
CA THR A 70 24.21 36.77 19.49
C THR A 70 22.84 36.36 20.09
N PRO A 71 22.85 35.80 21.33
CA PRO A 71 21.77 35.02 21.93
C PRO A 71 20.86 35.84 22.85
N VAL A 72 19.61 35.39 23.04
CA VAL A 72 18.69 35.88 24.06
C VAL A 72 18.34 34.75 25.02
N ASP A 73 18.54 35.01 26.32
CA ASP A 73 18.37 34.06 27.42
C ASP A 73 16.89 33.81 27.81
N PRO A 74 16.61 32.70 28.52
CA PRO A 74 15.31 32.04 28.57
C PRO A 74 14.34 32.61 29.61
N ALA A 75 13.04 32.45 29.36
CA ALA A 75 12.01 32.69 30.36
C ALA A 75 11.84 31.47 31.26
N THR A 76 12.43 31.55 32.46
CA THR A 76 12.13 30.70 33.63
C THR A 76 10.64 30.66 33.97
N ARG A 77 10.09 29.46 34.20
CA ARG A 77 9.03 29.23 35.19
C ARG A 77 9.35 28.02 36.06
N SER A 78 9.27 28.24 37.37
CA SER A 78 9.56 27.30 38.44
C SER A 78 8.42 26.30 38.67
N ALA A 79 8.84 25.13 39.14
CA ALA A 79 8.06 23.94 39.50
C ALA A 79 7.15 24.11 40.74
N THR A 80 6.25 23.14 40.92
CA THR A 80 5.83 22.70 42.26
C THR A 80 5.57 21.19 42.25
N ASN A 81 6.35 20.47 43.06
CA ASN A 81 6.21 19.04 43.38
C ASN A 81 5.28 18.82 44.59
N GLY A 82 4.68 17.64 44.67
CA GLY A 82 4.10 17.09 45.91
C GLY A 82 3.68 15.61 45.76
N PRO A 83 4.36 14.64 46.43
CA PRO A 83 4.12 13.19 46.33
C PRO A 83 3.14 12.68 47.41
N THR A 84 2.66 11.42 47.33
CA THR A 84 2.43 10.51 48.50
C THR A 84 2.13 9.05 48.07
N SER A 85 2.65 8.13 48.91
CA SER A 85 2.89 6.68 48.91
C SER A 85 1.74 5.65 48.85
N ALA A 86 2.14 4.41 48.53
CA ALA A 86 1.40 3.12 48.58
C ALA A 86 1.09 2.59 50.00
N PRO A 87 0.35 1.44 50.16
CA PRO A 87 1.04 0.13 50.25
C PRO A 87 0.32 -1.12 49.65
N SER A 88 1.08 -2.22 49.62
CA SER A 88 0.91 -3.59 49.09
C SER A 88 -0.11 -4.50 49.82
N PRO A 89 -0.46 -5.69 49.27
CA PRO A 89 -0.02 -6.92 49.94
C PRO A 89 0.49 -8.07 49.02
N THR A 90 1.24 -8.96 49.67
CA THR A 90 1.98 -10.14 49.23
C THR A 90 1.12 -11.40 49.12
N THR A 91 1.40 -12.33 48.18
CA THR A 91 1.30 -13.79 48.39
C THR A 91 2.15 -14.59 47.38
N ASP A 92 2.54 -15.78 47.82
CA ASP A 92 3.61 -16.69 47.41
C ASP A 92 3.58 -17.31 46.00
N ALA A 93 4.79 -17.73 45.61
CA ALA A 93 5.20 -18.36 44.36
C ALA A 93 4.78 -19.83 44.17
N THR A 94 4.65 -20.25 42.91
CA THR A 94 4.97 -21.61 42.43
C THR A 94 5.54 -21.50 41.01
N THR A 95 6.64 -22.20 40.78
CA THR A 95 7.64 -22.06 39.72
C THR A 95 7.29 -22.75 38.40
N GLU A 96 7.40 -22.04 37.29
CA GLU A 96 7.67 -22.56 35.92
C GLU A 96 8.51 -21.50 35.16
N PRO A 97 9.42 -21.88 34.24
CA PRO A 97 10.36 -20.94 33.64
C PRO A 97 9.67 -20.19 32.48
N THR A 98 8.95 -19.13 32.82
CA THR A 98 8.44 -18.16 31.84
C THR A 98 9.44 -17.02 31.77
N THR A 99 9.98 -16.76 30.59
CA THR A 99 10.69 -15.52 30.28
C THR A 99 9.80 -14.34 30.68
N GLU A 100 10.15 -13.66 31.76
CA GLU A 100 9.42 -12.47 32.23
C GLU A 100 9.39 -11.41 31.12
N PRO A 101 8.26 -10.68 30.95
CA PRO A 101 8.27 -9.45 30.18
C PRO A 101 9.22 -8.49 30.89
N THR A 102 10.27 -8.06 30.21
CA THR A 102 11.22 -7.09 30.77
C THR A 102 10.52 -5.74 30.86
N THR A 103 9.81 -5.48 31.96
CA THR A 103 9.40 -4.12 32.35
C THR A 103 10.62 -3.39 32.91
N ALA A 104 11.58 -3.08 32.04
CA ALA A 104 12.42 -1.93 32.29
C ALA A 104 11.58 -0.70 31.92
N ALA A 105 11.12 0.03 32.93
CA ALA A 105 10.70 1.41 32.72
C ALA A 105 11.95 2.16 32.22
N ASP A 106 12.00 2.36 30.92
CA ASP A 106 13.08 3.06 30.23
C ASP A 106 12.83 4.56 30.48
N ASP A 107 13.42 5.12 31.54
CA ASP A 107 13.24 6.52 31.98
C ASP A 107 13.93 7.56 31.06
N GLY A 108 14.45 7.13 29.91
CA GLY A 108 15.03 8.00 28.88
C GLY A 108 14.02 8.46 27.83
N PRO A 109 14.38 9.43 26.96
CA PRO A 109 13.58 9.75 25.78
C PRO A 109 13.31 8.49 24.97
N ALA A 110 12.09 8.32 24.46
CA ALA A 110 11.75 7.15 23.66
C ALA A 110 12.69 7.07 22.43
N VAL A 111 13.32 5.91 22.24
CA VAL A 111 14.17 5.63 21.08
C VAL A 111 13.56 4.52 20.23
N ARG A 112 13.72 4.63 18.91
CA ARG A 112 13.37 3.58 17.95
C ARG A 112 14.26 2.35 18.15
N ALA A 113 13.75 1.17 17.83
CA ALA A 113 14.51 -0.08 17.94
C ALA A 113 14.40 -0.92 16.67
N ALA A 114 15.44 -1.69 16.35
CA ALA A 114 15.40 -2.59 15.19
C ALA A 114 14.43 -3.75 15.35
N GLN A 115 14.22 -4.20 16.60
CA GLN A 115 13.31 -5.28 16.93
C GLN A 115 12.44 -4.86 18.10
N ILE A 116 11.13 -5.01 17.93
CA ILE A 116 10.12 -4.81 18.95
C ILE A 116 9.13 -5.96 18.75
N ASP A 117 8.93 -6.77 19.78
CA ASP A 117 7.96 -7.87 19.72
C ASP A 117 6.51 -7.36 19.77
N ASP A 118 5.57 -8.16 19.29
CA ASP A 118 4.17 -7.75 19.18
C ASP A 118 3.50 -7.46 20.52
N ALA A 119 3.88 -8.15 21.61
CA ALA A 119 3.33 -7.86 22.93
C ALA A 119 3.76 -6.47 23.40
N THR A 120 5.01 -6.10 23.15
CA THR A 120 5.53 -4.75 23.41
C THR A 120 4.88 -3.71 22.50
N VAL A 121 4.68 -3.99 21.20
CA VAL A 121 3.95 -3.08 20.29
C VAL A 121 2.53 -2.85 20.81
N LEU A 122 1.78 -3.90 21.11
CA LEU A 122 0.40 -3.80 21.59
C LEU A 122 0.29 -3.03 22.93
N ALA A 123 1.24 -3.23 23.84
CA ALA A 123 1.31 -2.47 25.09
C ALA A 123 1.54 -0.96 24.81
N ARG A 124 2.42 -0.62 23.87
CA ARG A 124 2.74 0.75 23.48
C ARG A 124 1.62 1.42 22.67
N LEU A 125 0.85 0.67 21.89
CA LEU A 125 -0.37 1.18 21.27
C LEU A 125 -1.36 1.67 22.33
N SER A 126 -1.46 0.97 23.46
CA SER A 126 -2.40 1.31 24.55
C SER A 126 -1.86 2.36 25.53
N ALA A 127 -0.52 2.44 25.66
CA ALA A 127 0.18 3.35 26.56
C ALA A 127 1.47 3.83 25.88
N PRO A 128 1.39 4.81 24.95
CA PRO A 128 2.54 5.24 24.17
C PRO A 128 3.55 6.00 25.04
N ARG A 129 4.84 5.83 24.71
CA ARG A 129 5.95 6.51 25.42
C ARG A 129 6.36 7.81 24.74
N THR A 130 5.96 7.99 23.48
CA THR A 130 6.33 9.13 22.64
C THR A 130 5.55 10.41 22.99
N GLY A 131 4.59 10.34 23.92
CA GLY A 131 3.86 11.51 24.44
C GLY A 131 2.86 12.10 23.44
N GLU A 132 2.59 11.42 22.35
CA GLU A 132 1.62 11.82 21.35
C GLU A 132 0.19 11.70 21.84
N ARG A 133 -0.65 12.62 21.38
CA ARG A 133 -2.07 12.67 21.64
C ARG A 133 -2.79 12.95 20.35
N TRP A 134 -3.72 12.07 19.99
CA TRP A 134 -4.59 12.22 18.83
C TRP A 134 -5.92 12.86 19.22
N PHE A 135 -6.49 13.66 18.33
CA PHE A 135 -7.81 14.24 18.53
C PHE A 135 -8.89 13.31 18.01
N ASP A 136 -10.01 13.21 18.73
CA ASP A 136 -11.15 12.39 18.32
C ASP A 136 -11.78 12.88 17.00
N GLU A 137 -11.69 14.19 16.74
CA GLU A 137 -12.14 14.84 15.52
C GLU A 137 -10.98 15.64 14.91
N ALA A 138 -10.68 15.37 13.65
CA ALA A 138 -9.68 16.13 12.90
C ALA A 138 -10.20 17.56 12.65
N ILE A 139 -9.39 18.55 12.98
CA ILE A 139 -9.76 19.96 12.87
C ILE A 139 -9.20 20.50 11.55
N GLU A 140 -10.07 21.08 10.73
CA GLU A 140 -9.66 21.76 9.49
C GLU A 140 -8.69 22.90 9.82
N ALA A 141 -7.53 22.92 9.14
CA ALA A 141 -6.42 23.82 9.43
C ALA A 141 -5.83 24.42 8.15
N SER A 142 -6.66 24.82 7.19
CA SER A 142 -6.19 25.45 5.95
C SER A 142 -5.40 26.73 6.17
N ASP A 143 -5.60 27.41 7.31
CA ASP A 143 -4.83 28.59 7.70
C ASP A 143 -3.36 28.30 7.97
N ALA A 144 -3.00 27.05 8.32
CA ALA A 144 -1.62 26.62 8.54
C ALA A 144 -0.91 26.14 7.25
N LEU A 145 -1.59 26.14 6.09
CA LEU A 145 -0.97 25.72 4.82
C LEU A 145 0.17 26.65 4.38
N ASP A 146 0.14 27.92 4.78
CA ASP A 146 1.17 28.90 4.44
C ASP A 146 2.53 28.61 5.12
N ALA A 147 2.50 27.89 6.24
CA ALA A 147 3.69 27.35 6.88
C ALA A 147 4.37 26.30 5.98
N LEU A 148 3.59 25.49 5.27
CA LEU A 148 4.09 24.41 4.41
C LEU A 148 4.40 24.86 2.99
N PHE A 149 3.65 25.81 2.43
CA PHE A 149 3.74 26.17 1.01
C PHE A 149 3.77 27.67 0.79
N THR A 150 4.39 28.12 -0.30
CA THR A 150 4.31 29.51 -0.74
C THR A 150 2.93 29.81 -1.32
N ALA A 151 2.56 31.09 -1.39
CA ALA A 151 1.29 31.50 -1.98
C ALA A 151 1.16 31.08 -3.47
N ASP A 152 2.28 31.03 -4.21
CA ASP A 152 2.29 30.59 -5.60
C ASP A 152 2.09 29.07 -5.72
N GLU A 153 2.69 28.28 -4.84
CA GLU A 153 2.49 26.82 -4.77
C GLU A 153 1.07 26.46 -4.35
N LEU A 154 0.45 27.22 -3.46
CA LEU A 154 -0.96 27.01 -3.11
C LEU A 154 -1.91 27.43 -4.24
N ALA A 155 -1.59 28.49 -4.98
CA ALA A 155 -2.42 28.97 -6.07
C ALA A 155 -2.36 28.08 -7.33
N ASN A 156 -1.24 27.38 -7.55
CA ASN A 156 -1.02 26.53 -8.73
C ASN A 156 -0.88 25.03 -8.40
N GLY A 157 -1.00 24.66 -7.12
CA GLY A 157 -0.89 23.28 -6.64
C GLY A 157 -2.22 22.53 -6.63
N PRO A 158 -2.20 21.25 -6.24
CA PRO A 158 -3.43 20.48 -5.99
C PRO A 158 -4.23 21.08 -4.83
N ASP A 159 -5.51 20.71 -4.73
CA ASP A 159 -6.38 21.09 -3.61
C ASP A 159 -5.96 20.35 -2.32
N TYR A 160 -4.92 20.87 -1.67
CA TYR A 160 -4.42 20.35 -0.39
C TYR A 160 -5.47 20.45 0.71
N GLN A 161 -5.65 19.37 1.49
CA GLN A 161 -6.43 19.41 2.71
C GLN A 161 -5.53 19.17 3.92
N LEU A 162 -5.25 20.22 4.68
CA LEU A 162 -4.50 20.15 5.93
C LEU A 162 -5.45 20.05 7.11
N THR A 163 -5.20 19.06 7.97
CA THR A 163 -5.98 18.84 9.19
C THR A 163 -5.05 18.75 10.39
N LEU A 164 -5.40 19.44 11.47
CA LEU A 164 -4.79 19.28 12.77
C LEU A 164 -5.37 18.01 13.42
N VAL A 165 -4.50 17.05 13.70
CA VAL A 165 -4.88 15.70 14.10
C VAL A 165 -4.40 15.31 15.50
N GLY A 166 -3.50 16.09 16.08
CA GLY A 166 -2.98 15.81 17.41
C GLY A 166 -1.93 16.81 17.88
N ASP A 167 -1.30 16.48 19.00
CA ASP A 167 -0.12 17.16 19.52
C ASP A 167 0.86 16.18 20.17
N ARG A 168 2.13 16.60 20.24
CA ARG A 168 3.18 15.95 21.00
C ARG A 168 4.02 17.03 21.66
N GLU A 169 3.95 17.09 22.99
CA GLU A 169 4.59 18.15 23.78
C GLU A 169 4.19 19.57 23.32
N ALA A 170 5.11 20.33 22.73
CA ALA A 170 4.87 21.69 22.22
C ALA A 170 4.54 21.73 20.73
N SER A 171 4.65 20.60 20.03
CA SER A 171 4.46 20.50 18.58
C SER A 171 3.03 20.06 18.24
N ALA A 172 2.42 20.73 17.28
CA ALA A 172 1.12 20.35 16.73
C ALA A 172 1.33 19.37 15.56
N ILE A 173 0.56 18.29 15.53
CA ILE A 173 0.66 17.23 14.51
C ILE A 173 -0.44 17.45 13.47
N TYR A 174 -0.03 17.55 12.20
CA TYR A 174 -0.91 17.76 11.07
C TYR A 174 -0.85 16.60 10.08
N ALA A 175 -1.99 16.29 9.48
CA ALA A 175 -2.12 15.38 8.36
C ALA A 175 -2.47 16.18 7.10
N LEU A 176 -1.59 16.14 6.10
CA LEU A 176 -1.79 16.73 4.79
C LEU A 176 -2.31 15.65 3.84
N SER A 177 -3.58 15.78 3.47
CA SER A 177 -4.25 14.92 2.51
C SER A 177 -4.13 15.48 1.10
N PHE A 178 -3.72 14.63 0.17
CA PHE A 178 -3.71 14.93 -1.25
C PHE A 178 -5.01 14.42 -1.87
N PRO A 179 -5.70 15.23 -2.68
CA PRO A 179 -6.86 14.76 -3.40
C PRO A 179 -6.42 13.65 -4.35
N GLY A 180 -7.25 12.62 -4.50
CA GLY A 180 -7.05 11.65 -5.58
C GLY A 180 -7.32 12.35 -6.91
N VAL A 181 -6.27 12.63 -7.68
CA VAL A 181 -6.44 13.24 -9.00
C VAL A 181 -6.74 12.12 -10.00
N GLN A 182 -7.97 12.07 -10.52
CA GLN A 182 -8.26 11.38 -11.78
C GLN A 182 -7.96 12.35 -12.93
N GLU A 183 -6.69 12.45 -13.33
CA GLU A 183 -6.37 12.90 -14.68
C GLU A 183 -5.89 11.70 -15.49
N ASP A 184 -6.31 11.64 -16.75
CA ASP A 184 -6.24 10.52 -17.73
C ASP A 184 -4.85 9.90 -18.01
N SER A 185 -3.84 10.13 -17.16
CA SER A 185 -2.52 9.52 -17.32
C SER A 185 -1.66 9.40 -16.07
N VAL A 186 -2.02 10.02 -14.94
CA VAL A 186 -1.22 9.92 -13.70
C VAL A 186 -2.14 9.91 -12.48
N ALA A 187 -2.39 8.73 -11.93
CA ALA A 187 -3.00 8.61 -10.61
C ALA A 187 -1.99 9.07 -9.56
N TRP A 188 -2.04 10.35 -9.15
CA TRP A 188 -1.58 10.70 -7.82
C TRP A 188 -2.54 10.01 -6.85
N GLY A 189 -2.23 8.78 -6.43
CA GLY A 189 -3.06 8.06 -5.47
C GLY A 189 -3.33 8.95 -4.26
N ALA A 190 -4.53 8.89 -3.69
CA ALA A 190 -4.82 9.57 -2.43
C ALA A 190 -3.73 9.22 -1.42
N ARG A 191 -3.14 10.22 -0.76
CA ARG A 191 -2.10 10.02 0.25
C ARG A 191 -2.23 10.99 1.38
N VAL A 192 -1.73 10.57 2.53
CA VAL A 192 -1.59 11.40 3.72
C VAL A 192 -0.12 11.47 4.08
N GLU A 193 0.37 12.69 4.24
CA GLU A 193 1.69 13.02 4.77
C GLU A 193 1.53 13.58 6.19
N LEU A 194 2.47 13.29 7.09
CA LEU A 194 2.44 13.75 8.47
C LEU A 194 3.46 14.86 8.69
N TYR A 195 3.05 15.90 9.41
CA TYR A 195 3.87 17.05 9.75
C TYR A 195 3.78 17.34 11.24
N GLU A 196 4.88 17.77 11.83
CA GLU A 196 4.86 18.54 13.08
C GLU A 196 5.18 20.00 12.78
N ILE A 197 4.45 20.92 13.40
CA ILE A 197 4.73 22.36 13.30
C ILE A 197 4.85 22.93 14.70
N ASP A 198 5.97 23.58 14.97
CA ASP A 198 6.26 24.32 16.20
C ASP A 198 7.04 25.61 15.91
N GLU A 199 7.70 26.17 16.94
CA GLU A 199 8.45 27.42 16.83
C GLU A 199 9.68 27.34 15.92
N ASP A 200 10.26 26.15 15.74
CA ASP A 200 11.40 25.92 14.85
C ASP A 200 10.96 25.77 13.38
N GLY A 201 9.66 25.64 13.16
CA GLY A 201 9.02 25.54 11.85
C GLY A 201 8.48 24.14 11.54
N PRO A 202 8.05 23.92 10.29
CA PRO A 202 7.46 22.64 9.88
C PRO A 202 8.51 21.55 9.68
N ARG A 203 8.23 20.36 10.19
CA ARG A 203 8.98 19.13 9.98
C ARG A 203 8.10 18.06 9.35
N ALA A 204 8.57 17.42 8.29
CA ALA A 204 7.89 16.33 7.63
C ALA A 204 8.32 15.00 8.27
N ILE A 205 7.40 14.32 8.94
CA ILE A 205 7.71 13.04 9.60
C ILE A 205 7.73 11.95 8.54
N VAL A 206 8.90 11.37 8.25
CA VAL A 206 9.03 10.36 7.18
C VAL A 206 9.14 8.92 7.69
N CYS A 207 9.35 8.73 9.00
CA CYS A 207 9.54 7.44 9.65
C CYS A 207 8.64 7.29 10.90
N PRO A 208 7.31 7.20 10.76
CA PRO A 208 6.38 7.25 11.90
C PRO A 208 6.48 6.03 12.83
N SER A 209 7.09 4.92 12.39
CA SER A 209 7.19 3.68 13.16
C SER A 209 8.32 3.71 14.19
N ALA A 210 8.04 3.19 15.39
CA ALA A 210 9.02 2.94 16.43
C ALA A 210 10.05 1.86 16.04
N ARG A 211 9.81 1.08 14.98
CA ARG A 211 10.80 0.16 14.43
C ARG A 211 11.69 0.85 13.40
N THR A 212 13.00 0.65 13.49
CA THR A 212 13.96 1.18 12.50
C THR A 212 14.03 0.37 11.22
N THR A 213 13.48 -0.85 11.21
CA THR A 213 13.44 -1.75 10.04
C THR A 213 12.19 -1.56 9.19
N ASP A 214 11.16 -0.90 9.72
CA ASP A 214 9.99 -0.55 8.93
C ASP A 214 10.40 0.55 7.95
N ALA A 215 9.85 0.50 6.74
CA ALA A 215 10.21 1.43 5.69
C ALA A 215 9.78 2.86 6.05
N CYS A 216 10.59 3.83 5.62
CA CYS A 216 10.28 5.24 5.69
C CYS A 216 9.91 5.76 4.31
N ALA A 217 9.08 6.79 4.23
CA ALA A 217 8.76 7.40 2.95
C ALA A 217 10.05 7.87 2.25
N SER A 218 10.25 7.43 1.01
CA SER A 218 11.35 7.90 0.16
C SER A 218 11.03 9.21 -0.55
N ASP A 219 9.73 9.50 -0.71
CA ASP A 219 9.21 10.68 -1.40
C ASP A 219 8.15 11.36 -0.54
N PHE A 220 8.19 12.69 -0.48
CA PHE A 220 7.20 13.54 0.16
C PHE A 220 7.00 14.81 -0.68
N SER A 221 5.94 15.57 -0.43
CA SER A 221 5.66 16.77 -1.20
C SER A 221 6.77 17.81 -1.09
N SER A 222 6.94 18.59 -2.16
CA SER A 222 7.82 19.76 -2.18
C SER A 222 7.22 20.87 -1.32
N SER A 223 7.27 20.68 0.00
CA SER A 223 6.91 21.69 0.99
C SER A 223 8.16 22.35 1.53
N LYS A 224 7.99 23.41 2.33
CA LYS A 224 9.06 24.09 3.08
C LYS A 224 9.55 23.24 4.27
N ALA A 225 8.89 22.13 4.57
CA ALA A 225 9.18 21.33 5.75
C ALA A 225 10.55 20.65 5.65
N VAL A 226 11.26 20.61 6.77
CA VAL A 226 12.51 19.84 6.87
C VAL A 226 12.16 18.38 7.11
N GLU A 227 12.83 17.47 6.40
CA GLU A 227 12.68 16.03 6.60
C GLU A 227 13.09 15.63 8.03
N ASP A 228 12.22 14.89 8.72
CA ASP A 228 12.43 14.37 10.08
C ASP A 228 12.28 12.84 10.10
N ARG A 229 13.41 12.16 10.32
CA ARG A 229 13.51 10.69 10.42
C ARG A 229 13.54 10.18 11.87
N ASP A 230 13.69 11.10 12.81
CA ASP A 230 13.96 10.80 14.22
C ASP A 230 12.66 10.77 15.03
N THR A 231 11.70 11.63 14.68
CA THR A 231 10.36 11.61 15.27
C THR A 231 9.56 10.40 14.81
N PHE A 232 8.94 9.71 15.77
CA PHE A 232 8.10 8.53 15.55
C PHE A 232 6.97 8.50 16.58
N TYR A 233 6.00 7.61 16.36
CA TYR A 233 4.82 7.45 17.20
C TYR A 233 4.63 5.97 17.54
N ASP A 234 4.67 5.64 18.83
CA ASP A 234 4.38 4.29 19.31
C ASP A 234 2.99 3.84 18.80
N THR A 235 2.01 4.74 18.76
CA THR A 235 0.65 4.50 18.25
C THR A 235 0.51 4.28 16.73
N LEU A 236 1.57 4.49 15.94
CA LEU A 236 1.60 4.21 14.49
C LEU A 236 2.48 3.01 14.12
N THR A 237 2.97 2.27 15.12
CA THR A 237 3.78 1.06 14.89
C THR A 237 2.87 -0.15 14.73
N LEU A 238 2.80 -0.73 13.52
CA LEU A 238 1.97 -1.91 13.27
C LEU A 238 2.53 -3.17 13.97
N PRO A 239 1.75 -3.99 14.68
CA PRO A 239 2.17 -5.34 15.07
C PRO A 239 2.59 -6.15 13.84
N ALA A 240 3.56 -7.07 13.98
CA ALA A 240 3.97 -7.98 12.91
C ALA A 240 2.82 -8.92 12.48
N SER A 241 1.91 -9.24 13.39
CA SER A 241 0.67 -9.95 13.10
C SER A 241 -0.56 -9.30 13.76
N LEU A 242 -1.65 -9.21 13.01
CA LEU A 242 -2.94 -8.68 13.46
C LEU A 242 -3.96 -9.81 13.56
N ALA A 243 -4.19 -10.33 14.76
CA ALA A 243 -5.13 -11.41 15.00
C ALA A 243 -6.59 -10.94 14.95
N LEU A 244 -7.34 -11.33 13.92
CA LEU A 244 -8.72 -10.90 13.70
C LEU A 244 -9.78 -11.80 14.36
N GLY A 245 -9.37 -12.95 14.89
CA GLY A 245 -10.25 -13.91 15.58
C GLY A 245 -10.17 -15.32 14.98
N ASP A 246 -10.56 -16.35 15.75
CA ASP A 246 -10.65 -17.75 15.31
C ASP A 246 -9.41 -18.28 14.56
N GLY A 247 -8.21 -17.86 15.00
CA GLY A 247 -6.93 -18.25 14.38
C GLY A 247 -6.66 -17.57 13.04
N TRP A 248 -7.50 -16.62 12.62
CA TRP A 248 -7.28 -15.77 11.45
C TRP A 248 -6.45 -14.55 11.84
N ALA A 249 -5.38 -14.32 11.08
CA ALA A 249 -4.48 -13.20 11.30
C ALA A 249 -3.97 -12.67 9.97
N LEU A 250 -3.77 -11.35 9.92
CA LEU A 250 -2.98 -10.72 8.87
C LEU A 250 -1.52 -10.73 9.30
N SER A 251 -0.62 -10.99 8.36
CA SER A 251 0.76 -10.51 8.50
C SER A 251 0.78 -8.99 8.27
N THR A 252 1.88 -8.34 8.61
CA THR A 252 2.16 -6.96 8.17
C THR A 252 3.57 -6.82 7.61
N GLU A 253 4.25 -7.93 7.32
CA GLU A 253 5.63 -7.92 6.84
C GLU A 253 5.78 -7.12 5.55
N ALA A 254 4.95 -7.38 4.55
CA ALA A 254 5.00 -6.66 3.28
C ALA A 254 4.51 -5.21 3.45
N THR A 255 3.40 -4.99 4.17
CA THR A 255 2.87 -3.66 4.48
C THR A 255 3.90 -2.76 5.18
N ARG A 256 4.74 -3.33 6.06
CA ARG A 256 5.78 -2.57 6.77
C ARG A 256 7.06 -2.39 5.95
N ALA A 257 7.31 -3.27 5.00
CA ALA A 257 8.45 -3.17 4.08
C ALA A 257 8.20 -2.15 2.95
N GLU A 258 6.94 -1.82 2.69
CA GLU A 258 6.54 -0.80 1.74
C GLU A 258 6.29 0.54 2.45
N ALA A 259 7.04 1.57 2.07
CA ALA A 259 6.73 2.93 2.49
C ALA A 259 6.81 3.87 1.30
N ASN A 260 5.76 3.82 0.47
CA ASN A 260 5.61 4.87 -0.52
C ASN A 260 5.11 6.17 0.16
N ARG A 261 4.37 6.10 1.28
CA ARG A 261 3.70 7.22 1.98
C ARG A 261 3.47 6.96 3.47
N VAL A 262 3.76 7.94 4.33
CA VAL A 262 3.80 7.82 5.80
C VAL A 262 2.43 7.69 6.48
N GLY A 263 1.45 8.48 6.08
CA GLY A 263 0.14 8.54 6.73
C GLY A 263 -0.88 7.59 6.11
N GLY A 264 -0.52 6.78 5.10
CA GLY A 264 -1.46 6.00 4.32
C GLY A 264 -2.24 6.86 3.32
N MET A 265 -3.54 6.61 3.19
CA MET A 265 -4.46 7.25 2.25
C MET A 265 -5.64 7.89 2.99
N SER A 266 -6.23 8.92 2.39
CA SER A 266 -7.42 9.58 2.94
C SER A 266 -8.62 8.64 2.97
N LEU A 267 -9.54 8.86 3.91
CA LEU A 267 -10.81 8.13 3.95
C LEU A 267 -11.62 8.34 2.66
N PRO A 268 -12.48 7.39 2.30
CA PRO A 268 -13.40 7.58 1.18
C PRO A 268 -14.28 8.80 1.42
N ALA A 269 -14.50 9.59 0.36
CA ALA A 269 -15.35 10.77 0.45
C ALA A 269 -16.78 10.40 0.87
N ALA A 270 -17.43 11.31 1.61
CA ALA A 270 -18.83 11.14 1.99
C ALA A 270 -19.71 10.98 0.73
N GLY A 271 -20.46 9.88 0.66
CA GLY A 271 -21.29 9.55 -0.51
C GLY A 271 -20.56 8.79 -1.62
N SER A 272 -19.28 8.45 -1.45
CA SER A 272 -18.64 7.42 -2.29
C SER A 272 -19.38 6.09 -2.17
N GLY A 273 -19.29 5.24 -3.20
CA GLY A 273 -19.84 3.88 -3.16
C GLY A 273 -19.08 2.94 -2.22
N GLU A 274 -17.99 3.42 -1.62
CA GLU A 274 -17.13 2.65 -0.74
C GLU A 274 -17.67 2.63 0.69
N ARG A 275 -17.48 1.50 1.38
CA ARG A 275 -17.91 1.33 2.77
C ARG A 275 -16.78 0.75 3.59
N LEU A 276 -16.65 1.21 4.82
CA LEU A 276 -15.71 0.64 5.79
C LEU A 276 -16.50 -0.12 6.85
N GLU A 277 -16.09 -1.35 7.11
CA GLU A 277 -16.61 -2.20 8.17
C GLU A 277 -15.46 -2.54 9.11
N ASP A 278 -15.56 -2.14 10.37
CA ASP A 278 -14.54 -2.45 11.37
C ASP A 278 -14.55 -3.95 11.67
N VAL A 279 -13.37 -4.57 11.69
CA VAL A 279 -13.19 -6.03 11.88
C VAL A 279 -12.57 -6.32 13.25
N ALA A 280 -11.49 -5.62 13.60
CA ALA A 280 -10.81 -5.76 14.89
C ALA A 280 -10.08 -4.47 15.29
N THR A 281 -9.87 -4.26 16.59
CA THR A 281 -9.21 -3.07 17.14
C THR A 281 -8.02 -3.45 18.00
N PHE A 282 -6.91 -2.72 17.83
CA PHE A 282 -5.64 -2.89 18.54
C PHE A 282 -5.19 -1.53 19.08
N GLY A 283 -5.63 -1.20 20.30
CA GLY A 283 -5.46 0.15 20.84
C GLY A 283 -6.14 1.18 19.94
N PRO A 284 -5.44 2.20 19.43
CA PRO A 284 -6.02 3.22 18.56
C PRO A 284 -5.99 2.83 17.07
N LEU A 285 -5.42 1.66 16.71
CA LEU A 285 -5.47 1.13 15.35
C LEU A 285 -6.70 0.25 15.17
N THR A 286 -7.36 0.34 14.03
CA THR A 286 -8.52 -0.52 13.70
C THR A 286 -8.33 -1.17 12.34
N VAL A 287 -8.32 -2.50 12.30
CA VAL A 287 -8.42 -3.25 11.04
C VAL A 287 -9.85 -3.15 10.56
N ALA A 288 -10.03 -2.66 9.34
CA ALA A 288 -11.32 -2.56 8.68
C ALA A 288 -11.29 -3.26 7.32
N ARG A 289 -12.45 -3.75 6.90
CA ARG A 289 -12.70 -4.19 5.53
C ARG A 289 -13.25 -2.99 4.76
N ARG A 290 -12.54 -2.59 3.72
CA ARG A 290 -12.98 -1.58 2.75
C ARG A 290 -13.69 -2.27 1.61
N ASP A 291 -15.00 -2.15 1.57
CA ASP A 291 -15.84 -2.61 0.47
C ASP A 291 -15.87 -1.54 -0.63
N VAL A 292 -15.67 -1.97 -1.87
CA VAL A 292 -15.83 -1.16 -3.08
C VAL A 292 -17.04 -1.64 -3.87
N VAL A 293 -17.42 -0.88 -4.90
CA VAL A 293 -18.52 -1.26 -5.80
C VAL A 293 -18.18 -2.57 -6.51
N SER A 294 -19.07 -3.55 -6.39
CA SER A 294 -18.96 -4.84 -7.06
C SER A 294 -19.84 -4.85 -8.32
N ASN A 295 -19.34 -5.44 -9.39
CA ASN A 295 -20.04 -5.51 -10.69
C ASN A 295 -20.83 -6.80 -10.88
N LEU A 296 -20.78 -7.73 -9.91
CA LEU A 296 -21.51 -8.98 -9.94
C LEU A 296 -22.48 -9.07 -8.76
N ASP A 297 -23.73 -9.38 -9.07
CA ASP A 297 -24.77 -9.58 -8.08
C ASP A 297 -24.40 -10.69 -7.09
N GLY A 298 -24.65 -10.44 -5.80
CA GLY A 298 -24.37 -11.40 -4.71
C GLY A 298 -22.92 -11.36 -4.19
N LEU A 299 -22.02 -10.66 -4.87
CA LEU A 299 -20.64 -10.44 -4.44
C LEU A 299 -20.43 -9.03 -3.90
N ARG A 300 -19.51 -8.91 -2.94
CA ARG A 300 -19.01 -7.63 -2.44
C ARG A 300 -17.50 -7.62 -2.49
N SER A 301 -16.91 -6.76 -3.29
CA SER A 301 -15.46 -6.70 -3.47
C SER A 301 -14.83 -5.83 -2.40
N SER A 302 -13.74 -6.29 -1.82
CA SER A 302 -13.20 -5.74 -0.60
C SER A 302 -11.67 -5.82 -0.53
N SER A 303 -11.07 -4.99 0.31
CA SER A 303 -9.67 -5.06 0.74
C SER A 303 -9.55 -4.81 2.23
N TYR A 304 -8.48 -5.30 2.85
CA TYR A 304 -8.16 -4.97 4.24
C TYR A 304 -7.36 -3.66 4.33
N VAL A 305 -7.70 -2.85 5.32
CA VAL A 305 -6.97 -1.61 5.65
C VAL A 305 -6.80 -1.52 7.17
N VAL A 306 -5.72 -0.87 7.61
CA VAL A 306 -5.54 -0.44 9.00
C VAL A 306 -5.86 1.04 9.09
N ARG A 307 -6.90 1.39 9.84
CA ARG A 307 -7.26 2.77 10.17
C ARG A 307 -6.35 3.27 11.28
N THR A 308 -5.74 4.43 11.05
CA THR A 308 -4.89 5.14 12.01
C THR A 308 -5.75 5.91 13.02
N PRO A 309 -5.16 6.38 14.14
CA PRO A 309 -5.87 7.14 15.17
C PRO A 309 -6.47 8.46 14.66
N PHE A 310 -5.85 9.03 13.61
CA PHE A 310 -6.29 10.28 12.98
C PHE A 310 -7.14 10.04 11.72
N GLY A 311 -7.59 8.80 11.52
CA GLY A 311 -8.60 8.46 10.54
C GLY A 311 -8.09 8.11 9.15
N SER A 312 -6.79 8.20 8.84
CA SER A 312 -6.28 7.71 7.56
C SER A 312 -6.29 6.18 7.47
N MET A 313 -6.10 5.64 6.25
CA MET A 313 -6.09 4.20 5.99
C MET A 313 -4.74 3.75 5.44
N ILE A 314 -4.14 2.74 6.05
CA ILE A 314 -2.97 2.04 5.53
C ILE A 314 -3.47 0.76 4.83
N PRO A 315 -3.35 0.63 3.50
CA PRO A 315 -3.67 -0.63 2.81
C PRO A 315 -2.84 -1.78 3.35
N VAL A 316 -3.49 -2.91 3.64
CA VAL A 316 -2.78 -4.16 3.90
C VAL A 316 -2.33 -4.72 2.55
N ALA A 317 -1.06 -5.12 2.45
CA ALA A 317 -0.49 -5.64 1.22
C ALA A 317 -1.10 -6.99 0.88
N ASP A 318 -1.15 -7.34 -0.41
CA ASP A 318 -1.79 -8.58 -0.84
C ASP A 318 -1.09 -9.81 -0.22
N ALA A 319 0.25 -9.80 -0.17
CA ALA A 319 1.07 -10.84 0.45
C ALA A 319 0.78 -11.06 1.95
N ASP A 320 0.19 -10.06 2.62
CA ASP A 320 -0.09 -10.12 4.06
C ASP A 320 -1.48 -10.69 4.39
N VAL A 321 -2.33 -10.92 3.37
CA VAL A 321 -3.68 -11.47 3.53
C VAL A 321 -3.70 -12.96 3.17
N PRO A 322 -4.19 -13.84 4.06
CA PRO A 322 -4.28 -15.27 3.78
C PRO A 322 -5.02 -15.59 2.48
N GLY A 323 -4.38 -16.36 1.61
CA GLY A 323 -4.94 -16.83 0.34
C GLY A 323 -4.76 -15.90 -0.86
N LEU A 324 -4.21 -14.68 -0.69
CA LEU A 324 -3.98 -13.78 -1.84
C LEU A 324 -2.67 -14.03 -2.57
N ASP A 325 -1.63 -14.54 -1.90
CA ASP A 325 -0.47 -15.07 -2.62
C ASP A 325 -0.86 -16.43 -3.24
N TYR A 326 -1.13 -16.38 -4.54
CA TYR A 326 -1.58 -17.53 -5.29
C TYR A 326 -0.51 -18.64 -5.36
N LEU A 327 0.77 -18.25 -5.33
CA LEU A 327 1.90 -19.17 -5.43
C LEU A 327 2.17 -19.90 -4.10
N ASP A 328 1.73 -19.35 -2.97
CA ASP A 328 1.83 -19.97 -1.65
C ASP A 328 0.75 -21.02 -1.38
N ILE A 329 -0.19 -21.22 -2.32
CA ILE A 329 -1.20 -22.27 -2.22
C ILE A 329 -0.64 -23.61 -2.69
N THR A 330 -0.70 -24.61 -1.81
CA THR A 330 -0.45 -26.01 -2.16
C THR A 330 -1.72 -26.64 -2.73
N TRP A 331 -1.73 -26.91 -4.04
CA TRP A 331 -2.87 -27.48 -4.76
C TRP A 331 -2.87 -29.02 -4.75
N ASP A 332 -4.05 -29.62 -4.55
CA ASP A 332 -4.24 -31.08 -4.43
C ASP A 332 -4.16 -31.82 -5.77
N ASP A 333 -4.27 -31.11 -6.90
CA ASP A 333 -4.28 -31.72 -8.23
C ASP A 333 -2.87 -32.02 -8.79
N GLY A 334 -1.82 -31.65 -8.05
CA GLY A 334 -0.43 -31.91 -8.40
C GLY A 334 0.06 -31.15 -9.64
N VAL A 335 -0.71 -30.18 -10.14
CA VAL A 335 -0.27 -29.29 -11.23
C VAL A 335 0.64 -28.22 -10.65
N ASP A 336 1.88 -28.21 -11.10
CA ASP A 336 2.83 -27.16 -10.75
C ASP A 336 2.42 -25.84 -11.39
N ARG A 337 2.26 -24.82 -10.56
CA ARG A 337 1.86 -23.46 -10.93
C ARG A 337 2.86 -22.43 -10.41
N SER A 338 4.05 -22.86 -9.96
CA SER A 338 5.07 -21.98 -9.36
C SER A 338 5.84 -21.15 -10.39
N THR A 339 5.66 -21.39 -11.70
CA THR A 339 6.30 -20.59 -12.75
C THR A 339 5.58 -19.26 -12.91
N ARG A 340 6.22 -18.19 -12.42
CA ARG A 340 5.89 -16.80 -12.74
C ARG A 340 5.81 -16.66 -14.26
N GLY A 341 4.63 -16.35 -14.79
CA GLY A 341 4.46 -16.01 -16.20
C GLY A 341 5.39 -14.85 -16.58
N ALA A 342 5.74 -14.74 -17.85
CA ALA A 342 6.68 -13.74 -18.37
C ALA A 342 6.20 -12.27 -18.28
N ASP A 343 5.13 -12.00 -17.52
CA ASP A 343 4.36 -10.77 -17.53
C ASP A 343 4.54 -9.89 -16.26
N GLY A 344 5.55 -10.18 -15.42
CA GLY A 344 5.98 -9.30 -14.32
C GLY A 344 5.35 -9.59 -12.96
N ASP A 345 5.56 -8.70 -11.98
CA ASP A 345 5.23 -8.91 -10.55
C ASP A 345 3.71 -9.03 -10.27
N TRP A 346 2.85 -8.54 -11.16
CA TRP A 346 1.38 -8.69 -11.08
C TRP A 346 0.91 -10.14 -11.21
N ALA A 347 1.75 -11.04 -11.71
CA ALA A 347 1.43 -12.45 -11.89
C ALA A 347 1.37 -13.25 -10.57
N ASN A 348 1.64 -12.64 -9.42
CA ASN A 348 1.73 -13.35 -8.14
C ASN A 348 0.47 -13.21 -7.26
N TYR A 349 -0.27 -12.11 -7.38
CA TYR A 349 -1.36 -11.79 -6.44
C TYR A 349 -2.74 -12.04 -7.02
N ALA A 350 -3.58 -12.63 -6.20
CA ALA A 350 -4.97 -12.88 -6.52
C ALA A 350 -5.79 -11.58 -6.46
N GLN A 351 -6.89 -11.54 -7.22
CA GLN A 351 -7.75 -10.37 -7.30
C GLN A 351 -9.21 -10.70 -7.02
N ALA A 352 -9.98 -9.68 -6.64
CA ALA A 352 -11.41 -9.85 -6.41
C ALA A 352 -12.14 -10.20 -7.73
N PRO A 353 -12.92 -11.30 -7.80
CA PRO A 353 -13.56 -11.76 -9.04
C PRO A 353 -14.62 -10.84 -9.64
N ALA A 354 -15.09 -9.85 -8.88
CA ALA A 354 -16.24 -9.02 -9.25
C ALA A 354 -15.89 -7.56 -9.49
N VAL A 355 -14.61 -7.28 -9.76
CA VAL A 355 -14.12 -5.96 -10.18
C VAL A 355 -13.18 -6.14 -11.37
N GLY A 356 -12.93 -5.03 -12.08
CA GLY A 356 -11.95 -5.02 -13.15
C GLY A 356 -10.54 -4.87 -12.60
N THR A 357 -9.55 -5.28 -13.39
CA THR A 357 -8.11 -5.23 -13.07
C THR A 357 -7.59 -3.86 -12.61
N CYS A 358 -8.23 -2.76 -12.99
CA CYS A 358 -7.88 -1.41 -12.52
C CYS A 358 -8.36 -1.09 -11.09
N SER A 359 -9.12 -1.99 -10.47
CA SER A 359 -9.63 -1.81 -9.10
C SER A 359 -8.69 -2.46 -8.09
N THR A 360 -8.47 -1.80 -6.96
CA THR A 360 -7.58 -2.26 -5.88
C THR A 360 -8.25 -3.24 -4.90
N ALA A 361 -9.30 -3.94 -5.33
CA ALA A 361 -10.00 -4.90 -4.48
C ALA A 361 -9.27 -6.27 -4.45
N GLN A 362 -9.02 -6.75 -3.25
CA GLN A 362 -8.23 -7.96 -2.98
C GLN A 362 -9.05 -9.24 -3.17
N PHE A 363 -10.27 -9.27 -2.66
CA PHE A 363 -11.15 -10.43 -2.70
C PHE A 363 -12.61 -10.00 -2.85
N SER A 364 -13.49 -10.94 -3.20
CA SER A 364 -14.93 -10.74 -3.13
C SER A 364 -15.55 -11.62 -2.05
N VAL A 365 -16.35 -11.03 -1.17
CA VAL A 365 -17.15 -11.74 -0.19
C VAL A 365 -18.42 -12.28 -0.86
N GLU A 366 -18.65 -13.59 -0.73
CA GLU A 366 -19.87 -14.27 -1.18
C GLU A 366 -20.92 -14.32 -0.05
N ASN A 367 -22.15 -13.88 -0.33
CA ASN A 367 -23.23 -13.90 0.67
C ASN A 367 -24.14 -15.14 0.61
N SER A 368 -23.98 -16.00 -0.40
CA SER A 368 -24.92 -17.11 -0.69
C SER A 368 -24.23 -18.46 -0.90
N HIS A 369 -23.11 -18.69 -0.22
CA HIS A 369 -22.28 -19.87 -0.41
C HIS A 369 -23.07 -21.18 -0.21
N ASP A 370 -23.11 -22.02 -1.26
CA ASP A 370 -23.66 -23.38 -1.22
C ASP A 370 -22.51 -24.39 -1.25
N ALA A 371 -22.19 -24.96 -0.09
CA ALA A 371 -21.08 -25.91 0.07
C ALA A 371 -21.15 -27.11 -0.90
N ALA A 372 -22.35 -27.50 -1.40
CA ALA A 372 -22.47 -28.59 -2.37
C ALA A 372 -21.93 -28.21 -3.77
N GLN A 373 -21.77 -26.92 -4.05
CA GLN A 373 -21.26 -26.38 -5.30
C GLN A 373 -19.76 -26.05 -5.26
N TRP A 374 -19.09 -26.41 -4.17
CA TRP A 374 -17.67 -26.20 -3.94
C TRP A 374 -17.01 -27.49 -3.48
N ARG A 375 -15.70 -27.61 -3.73
CA ARG A 375 -14.89 -28.72 -3.26
C ARG A 375 -13.55 -28.21 -2.76
N THR A 376 -13.00 -28.85 -1.74
CA THR A 376 -11.60 -28.63 -1.35
C THR A 376 -10.67 -28.98 -2.51
N ALA A 377 -9.64 -28.17 -2.71
CA ALA A 377 -8.68 -28.32 -3.79
C ALA A 377 -7.24 -27.94 -3.42
N GLY A 378 -6.99 -27.54 -2.18
CA GLY A 378 -5.65 -27.24 -1.71
C GLY A 378 -5.65 -26.65 -0.31
N ARG A 379 -4.49 -26.13 0.10
CA ARG A 379 -4.32 -25.35 1.33
C ARG A 379 -3.38 -24.18 1.16
N THR A 380 -3.64 -23.11 1.91
CA THR A 380 -2.73 -21.98 2.07
C THR A 380 -1.50 -22.37 2.92
N ALA A 381 -0.45 -21.55 2.89
CA ALA A 381 0.76 -21.75 3.70
C ALA A 381 0.48 -21.79 5.23
N ASP A 382 -0.53 -21.04 5.70
CA ASP A 382 -1.00 -21.06 7.10
C ASP A 382 -1.97 -22.21 7.41
N GLY A 383 -2.23 -23.09 6.43
CA GLY A 383 -2.94 -24.36 6.62
C GLY A 383 -4.46 -24.30 6.47
N ARG A 384 -5.02 -23.22 5.91
CA ARG A 384 -6.46 -23.09 5.64
C ARG A 384 -6.84 -23.87 4.41
N ASP A 385 -8.05 -24.44 4.41
CA ASP A 385 -8.58 -25.10 3.24
C ASP A 385 -8.87 -24.09 2.13
N VAL A 386 -8.42 -24.42 0.92
CA VAL A 386 -8.76 -23.71 -0.31
C VAL A 386 -9.85 -24.50 -1.03
N VAL A 387 -10.95 -23.82 -1.37
CA VAL A 387 -12.06 -24.42 -2.12
C VAL A 387 -12.14 -23.86 -3.52
N VAL A 388 -12.61 -24.68 -4.46
CA VAL A 388 -12.88 -24.27 -5.85
C VAL A 388 -14.30 -24.67 -6.25
N PRO A 389 -14.92 -23.97 -7.22
CA PRO A 389 -16.25 -24.31 -7.67
C PRO A 389 -16.28 -25.71 -8.32
N ALA A 390 -17.36 -26.44 -8.07
CA ALA A 390 -17.67 -27.68 -8.78
C ALA A 390 -18.16 -27.38 -10.22
N PRO A 391 -18.08 -28.35 -11.15
CA PRO A 391 -18.66 -28.21 -12.48
C PRO A 391 -20.13 -27.81 -12.43
N GLY A 392 -20.52 -26.82 -13.24
CA GLY A 392 -21.89 -26.29 -13.28
C GLY A 392 -22.23 -25.27 -12.18
N ASN A 393 -21.24 -24.80 -11.41
CA ASN A 393 -21.45 -23.71 -10.44
C ASN A 393 -21.86 -22.41 -11.18
N PRO A 394 -23.05 -21.84 -10.88
CA PRO A 394 -23.59 -20.68 -11.59
C PRO A 394 -22.81 -19.39 -11.30
N LEU A 395 -22.22 -19.25 -10.10
CA LEU A 395 -21.39 -18.10 -9.76
C LEU A 395 -20.09 -18.11 -10.57
N ALA A 396 -19.45 -19.27 -10.71
CA ALA A 396 -18.24 -19.38 -11.53
C ALA A 396 -18.50 -19.05 -13.00
N ALA A 397 -19.66 -19.45 -13.54
CA ALA A 397 -20.08 -19.05 -14.88
C ALA A 397 -20.26 -17.54 -15.00
N ALA A 398 -20.97 -16.92 -14.03
CA ALA A 398 -21.17 -15.47 -14.03
C ALA A 398 -19.86 -14.68 -13.92
N VAL A 399 -18.93 -15.13 -13.06
CA VAL A 399 -17.58 -14.53 -12.95
C VAL A 399 -16.83 -14.66 -14.26
N HIS A 400 -16.77 -15.86 -14.84
CA HIS A 400 -16.10 -16.09 -16.12
C HIS A 400 -16.64 -15.19 -17.23
N ASP A 401 -17.96 -15.14 -17.39
CA ASP A 401 -18.61 -14.39 -18.47
C ASP A 401 -18.36 -12.89 -18.31
N TRP A 402 -18.38 -12.38 -17.08
CA TRP A 402 -18.06 -10.99 -16.79
C TRP A 402 -16.61 -10.64 -17.08
N GLN A 403 -15.65 -11.49 -16.66
CA GLN A 403 -14.23 -11.29 -16.93
C GLN A 403 -13.93 -11.33 -18.44
N LEU A 404 -14.58 -12.24 -19.17
CA LEU A 404 -14.49 -12.33 -20.62
C LEU A 404 -15.07 -11.07 -21.30
N GLU A 405 -16.27 -10.64 -20.92
CA GLU A 405 -16.93 -9.46 -21.53
C GLU A 405 -16.16 -8.16 -21.28
N ASN A 406 -15.56 -8.01 -20.08
CA ASN A 406 -14.89 -6.78 -19.66
C ASN A 406 -13.38 -6.79 -19.93
N SER A 407 -12.86 -7.82 -20.58
CA SER A 407 -11.49 -7.83 -21.07
C SER A 407 -11.42 -7.00 -22.35
N GLY A 408 -10.62 -5.95 -22.38
CA GLY A 408 -10.50 -5.01 -23.49
C GLY A 408 -9.08 -4.50 -23.74
N THR A 409 -8.73 -4.34 -25.02
CA THR A 409 -7.48 -3.72 -25.45
C THR A 409 -7.65 -2.87 -26.70
N ILE A 410 -6.64 -2.09 -27.09
CA ILE A 410 -6.65 -1.31 -28.32
C ILE A 410 -5.79 -2.01 -29.38
N ASP A 411 -6.37 -2.32 -30.53
CA ASP A 411 -5.62 -2.84 -31.68
C ASP A 411 -4.63 -1.76 -32.15
N PRO A 412 -3.31 -2.03 -32.14
CA PRO A 412 -2.31 -1.04 -32.54
C PRO A 412 -2.39 -0.64 -34.02
N ASP A 413 -2.96 -1.49 -34.89
CA ASP A 413 -2.97 -1.26 -36.33
C ASP A 413 -4.22 -0.51 -36.80
N SER A 414 -5.40 -0.85 -36.26
CA SER A 414 -6.66 -0.19 -36.59
C SER A 414 -7.03 0.95 -35.63
N GLY A 415 -6.57 0.90 -34.38
CA GLY A 415 -7.01 1.77 -33.30
C GLY A 415 -8.37 1.38 -32.69
N ASP A 416 -8.97 0.27 -33.14
CA ASP A 416 -10.26 -0.20 -32.65
C ASP A 416 -10.13 -0.90 -31.28
N THR A 417 -11.18 -0.85 -30.47
CA THR A 417 -11.26 -1.62 -29.22
C THR A 417 -11.55 -3.09 -29.52
N LEU A 418 -10.65 -3.98 -29.10
CA LEU A 418 -10.85 -5.43 -29.07
C LEU A 418 -11.37 -5.84 -27.69
N THR A 419 -12.20 -6.88 -27.62
CA THR A 419 -12.73 -7.41 -26.35
C THR A 419 -12.62 -8.92 -26.25
N GLY A 420 -12.76 -9.45 -25.03
CA GLY A 420 -12.75 -10.88 -24.74
C GLY A 420 -11.49 -11.60 -25.22
N LEU A 421 -11.67 -12.69 -25.96
CA LEU A 421 -10.56 -13.50 -26.48
C LEU A 421 -9.67 -12.72 -27.45
N ASP A 422 -10.25 -11.83 -28.25
CA ASP A 422 -9.50 -10.98 -29.19
C ASP A 422 -8.65 -9.95 -28.44
N ALA A 423 -9.05 -9.58 -27.22
CA ALA A 423 -8.23 -8.77 -26.31
C ALA A 423 -7.14 -9.55 -25.58
N GLY A 424 -7.07 -10.87 -25.75
CA GLY A 424 -6.08 -11.74 -25.12
C GLY A 424 -6.55 -12.47 -23.86
N TYR A 425 -7.84 -12.38 -23.50
CA TYR A 425 -8.37 -13.15 -22.37
C TYR A 425 -8.14 -14.66 -22.58
N ARG A 426 -7.72 -15.35 -21.53
CA ARG A 426 -7.13 -16.70 -21.66
C ARG A 426 -8.15 -17.83 -21.75
N PHE A 427 -9.34 -17.64 -21.20
CA PHE A 427 -10.33 -18.71 -21.02
C PHE A 427 -11.49 -18.52 -22.01
N ALA A 428 -11.62 -19.44 -22.97
CA ALA A 428 -12.70 -19.39 -23.96
C ALA A 428 -14.03 -19.91 -23.42
N THR A 429 -13.97 -20.79 -22.42
CA THR A 429 -15.15 -21.42 -21.83
C THR A 429 -15.05 -21.46 -20.31
N THR A 430 -16.21 -21.51 -19.65
CA THR A 430 -16.29 -21.73 -18.20
C THR A 430 -15.62 -23.05 -17.79
N ASP A 431 -15.69 -24.09 -18.62
CA ASP A 431 -15.04 -25.38 -18.33
C ASP A 431 -13.52 -25.25 -18.30
N ASP A 432 -12.92 -24.47 -19.22
CA ASP A 432 -11.48 -24.18 -19.21
C ASP A 432 -11.08 -23.40 -17.94
N PHE A 433 -11.89 -22.41 -17.58
CA PHE A 433 -11.72 -21.60 -16.38
C PHE A 433 -11.79 -22.42 -15.09
N LEU A 434 -12.76 -23.34 -14.99
CA LEU A 434 -12.93 -24.25 -13.86
C LEU A 434 -11.84 -25.31 -13.80
N ALA A 435 -11.48 -25.91 -14.93
CA ALA A 435 -10.40 -26.90 -15.03
C ALA A 435 -9.06 -26.30 -14.60
N ALA A 436 -8.85 -25.02 -14.90
CA ALA A 436 -7.68 -24.28 -14.47
C ALA A 436 -7.70 -23.97 -12.96
N GLN A 437 -8.83 -24.07 -12.28
CA GLN A 437 -9.03 -23.59 -10.90
C GLN A 437 -8.80 -22.08 -10.79
N SER A 438 -9.32 -21.33 -11.76
CA SER A 438 -9.09 -19.89 -11.87
C SER A 438 -9.83 -19.06 -10.81
N LEU A 439 -10.98 -19.54 -10.34
CA LEU A 439 -11.71 -19.02 -9.19
C LEU A 439 -11.55 -19.99 -8.02
N TYR A 440 -11.23 -19.45 -6.86
CA TYR A 440 -11.10 -20.20 -5.63
C TYR A 440 -11.56 -19.35 -4.44
N GLY A 441 -11.66 -19.97 -3.27
CA GLY A 441 -12.05 -19.29 -2.05
C GLY A 441 -11.32 -19.80 -0.82
N VAL A 442 -11.16 -18.90 0.14
CA VAL A 442 -10.64 -19.17 1.48
C VAL A 442 -11.64 -18.61 2.50
N GLN A 443 -11.82 -19.31 3.62
CA GLN A 443 -12.71 -18.82 4.66
C GLN A 443 -12.08 -17.63 5.41
N GLY A 444 -12.82 -16.53 5.45
CA GLY A 444 -12.50 -15.30 6.15
C GLY A 444 -12.70 -15.37 7.67
N PRO A 445 -12.36 -14.30 8.40
CA PRO A 445 -12.38 -14.27 9.86
C PRO A 445 -13.79 -14.35 10.47
N GLY A 446 -14.83 -13.89 9.77
CA GLY A 446 -16.22 -14.02 10.20
C GLY A 446 -16.93 -15.29 9.71
N GLY A 447 -16.18 -16.22 9.11
CA GLY A 447 -16.70 -17.44 8.51
C GLY A 447 -17.28 -17.25 7.10
N GLU A 448 -17.28 -16.03 6.56
CA GLU A 448 -17.62 -15.75 5.17
C GLU A 448 -16.57 -16.31 4.20
N TRP A 449 -16.92 -16.45 2.92
CA TRP A 449 -15.96 -16.89 1.90
C TRP A 449 -15.37 -15.69 1.18
N HIS A 450 -14.04 -15.58 1.21
CA HIS A 450 -13.26 -14.67 0.39
C HIS A 450 -12.95 -15.37 -0.92
N LEU A 451 -13.60 -14.94 -1.99
CA LEU A 451 -13.39 -15.45 -3.34
C LEU A 451 -12.33 -14.64 -4.07
N GLN A 452 -11.49 -15.34 -4.81
CA GLN A 452 -10.27 -14.82 -5.40
C GLN A 452 -10.10 -15.39 -6.81
N LEU A 453 -9.64 -14.55 -7.73
CA LEU A 453 -9.15 -14.95 -9.05
C LEU A 453 -7.65 -15.05 -9.03
N ARG A 454 -7.12 -16.05 -9.73
CA ARG A 454 -5.73 -15.97 -10.13
C ARG A 454 -5.51 -14.79 -11.08
N PRO A 455 -4.32 -14.17 -11.06
CA PRO A 455 -4.06 -12.98 -11.85
C PRO A 455 -4.25 -13.19 -13.37
N GLU A 456 -3.95 -14.37 -13.93
CA GLU A 456 -4.16 -14.61 -15.38
C GLU A 456 -5.63 -14.84 -15.77
N ALA A 457 -6.52 -14.89 -14.78
CA ALA A 457 -7.96 -15.03 -14.98
C ALA A 457 -8.72 -13.71 -14.77
N THR A 458 -8.03 -12.63 -14.40
CA THR A 458 -8.64 -11.31 -14.44
C THR A 458 -8.69 -10.78 -15.87
N ASN A 459 -9.66 -9.91 -16.14
CA ASN A 459 -9.86 -9.24 -17.41
C ASN A 459 -8.65 -8.38 -17.78
N ILE A 460 -8.29 -8.34 -19.06
CA ILE A 460 -7.21 -7.45 -19.52
C ILE A 460 -7.80 -6.06 -19.72
N VAL A 461 -7.15 -5.00 -19.25
CA VAL A 461 -7.58 -3.62 -19.53
C VAL A 461 -6.36 -2.84 -20.00
N TRP A 462 -6.37 -2.35 -21.24
CA TRP A 462 -5.23 -1.67 -21.87
C TRP A 462 -4.63 -0.50 -21.08
N GLU A 463 -5.43 0.20 -20.27
CA GLU A 463 -4.96 1.30 -19.42
C GLU A 463 -4.23 0.83 -18.16
N CYS A 464 -4.34 -0.47 -17.83
CA CYS A 464 -3.87 -1.07 -16.58
C CYS A 464 -3.00 -2.33 -16.82
N ALA A 465 -2.64 -2.65 -18.07
CA ALA A 465 -1.94 -3.86 -18.51
C ALA A 465 -0.52 -3.62 -19.04
#